data_AF-A0AB39KCJ9-F1
#
_entry.id   AF-A0AB39KCJ9-F1
#
_cell.length_a   1.000
_cell.length_b   1.000
_cell.length_c   1.000
_cell.angle_alpha   90.00
_cell.angle_beta   90.00
_cell.angle_gamma   90.00
#
_symmetry.space_group_name_H-M   'P 1'
#
loop_
_entity.id
_entity.type
_entity.pdbx_description
1 polymer ?
#
loop_
_entity_poly.entity_id
_entity_poly.type
_entity_poly.pdbx_seq_one_letter_code
_entity_poly.pdbx_strand_id
1 'polypeptide(L)'
;MNKFFYISLYLVLFLLVLIFLCTSIPTAKLKIFNLTHPNWIQLEKFQILNYEIKCSSPWGRGGDKMANLVVSYQYNYGNKSYFQQDQVFYRIYKTYIFERCDSFKEKNKQLFNKAVKDQTIKLFINKNSPSTSKLFLSNKEFNYRLSWLSIFFSEIQGILLTLLAIVSLYSIYMLFNRR
;
A
#
# COMPACT_ATOMS: atom_id res chain seq x y z
N MET A 1 -2.12 -35.18 -11.88
CA MET A 1 -1.71 -33.78 -11.62
C MET A 1 -0.24 -33.77 -11.19
N ASN A 2 0.64 -33.13 -11.96
CA ASN A 2 2.08 -33.42 -11.97
C ASN A 2 2.79 -32.85 -10.72
N LYS A 3 3.77 -33.56 -10.12
CA LYS A 3 4.50 -33.07 -8.91
C LYS A 3 5.11 -31.68 -9.12
N PHE A 4 5.60 -31.42 -10.33
CA PHE A 4 6.10 -30.11 -10.75
C PHE A 4 5.06 -28.99 -10.62
N PHE A 5 3.79 -29.27 -10.91
CA PHE A 5 2.73 -28.27 -10.79
C PHE A 5 2.55 -27.81 -9.34
N TYR A 6 2.53 -28.75 -8.39
CA TYR A 6 2.42 -28.42 -6.97
C TYR A 6 3.64 -27.64 -6.45
N ILE A 7 4.85 -28.05 -6.84
CA ILE A 7 6.09 -27.35 -6.45
C ILE A 7 6.05 -25.90 -6.97
N SER A 8 5.71 -25.71 -8.25
CA SER A 8 5.58 -24.37 -8.83
C SER A 8 4.51 -23.54 -8.12
N LEU A 9 3.36 -24.14 -7.78
CA LEU A 9 2.29 -23.47 -7.05
C LEU A 9 2.74 -23.03 -5.65
N TYR A 10 3.42 -23.90 -4.90
CA TYR A 10 3.95 -23.57 -3.58
C TYR A 10 4.99 -22.45 -3.64
N LEU A 11 5.87 -22.47 -4.66
CA LEU A 11 6.85 -21.42 -4.85
C LEU A 11 6.18 -20.06 -5.13
N VAL A 12 5.15 -20.03 -5.98
CA VAL A 12 4.40 -18.80 -6.26
C VAL A 12 3.70 -18.28 -5.00
N LEU A 13 3.04 -19.16 -4.24
CA LEU A 13 2.39 -18.77 -2.99
C LEU A 13 3.40 -18.24 -1.97
N PHE A 14 4.56 -18.89 -1.84
CA PHE A 14 5.64 -18.44 -0.97
C PHE A 14 6.14 -17.05 -1.38
N LEU A 15 6.38 -16.81 -2.67
CA LEU A 15 6.79 -15.51 -3.18
C LEU A 15 5.74 -14.43 -2.94
N LEU A 16 4.45 -14.74 -3.10
CA LEU A 16 3.37 -13.81 -2.81
C LEU A 16 3.32 -13.42 -1.32
N VAL A 17 3.49 -14.40 -0.42
CA VAL A 17 3.58 -14.13 1.02
C VAL A 17 4.79 -13.25 1.34
N LEU A 18 5.94 -13.53 0.73
CA LEU A 18 7.14 -12.74 0.96
C LEU A 18 6.97 -11.30 0.45
N ILE A 19 6.42 -11.12 -0.75
CA ILE A 19 6.08 -9.80 -1.31
C ILE A 19 5.10 -9.06 -0.40
N PHE A 20 4.07 -9.75 0.11
CA PHE A 20 3.10 -9.18 1.03
C PHE A 20 3.78 -8.65 2.29
N LEU A 21 4.63 -9.45 2.94
CA LEU A 21 5.35 -9.04 4.14
C LEU A 21 6.30 -7.86 3.86
N CYS A 22 7.08 -7.93 2.78
CA CYS A 22 8.02 -6.87 2.40
C CYS A 22 7.34 -5.54 2.06
N THR A 23 6.13 -5.57 1.50
CA THR A 23 5.37 -4.36 1.16
C THR A 23 4.52 -3.82 2.31
N SER A 24 4.16 -4.68 3.27
CA SER A 24 3.38 -4.33 4.45
C SER A 24 4.22 -3.77 5.61
N ILE A 25 5.52 -4.06 5.63
CA ILE A 25 6.45 -3.56 6.66
C ILE A 25 7.32 -2.44 6.05
N PRO A 26 7.12 -1.18 6.44
CA PRO A 26 7.81 -0.05 5.79
C PRO A 26 9.34 -0.10 5.90
N THR A 27 9.86 -0.51 7.05
CA THR A 27 11.32 -0.72 7.20
C THR A 27 11.86 -1.83 6.31
N ALA A 28 11.11 -2.89 6.03
CA ALA A 28 11.54 -3.92 5.08
C ALA A 28 11.60 -3.36 3.66
N LYS A 29 10.55 -2.62 3.25
CA LYS A 29 10.52 -1.90 1.97
C LYS A 29 11.70 -0.93 1.83
N LEU A 30 12.02 -0.19 2.88
CA LEU A 30 13.15 0.75 2.89
C LEU A 30 14.51 0.02 2.80
N LYS A 31 14.69 -1.10 3.51
CA LYS A 31 15.91 -1.92 3.41
C LYS A 31 16.11 -2.44 1.99
N ILE A 32 15.06 -2.97 1.35
CA ILE A 32 15.11 -3.43 -0.04
C ILE A 32 15.47 -2.27 -0.98
N PHE A 33 14.89 -1.08 -0.75
CA PHE A 33 15.22 0.10 -1.52
C PHE A 33 16.71 0.46 -1.42
N ASN A 34 17.26 0.54 -0.19
CA ASN A 34 18.67 0.86 0.02
C ASN A 34 19.62 -0.15 -0.62
N LEU A 35 19.26 -1.44 -0.60
CA LEU A 35 20.05 -2.50 -1.25
C LEU A 35 20.03 -2.40 -2.78
N THR A 36 18.89 -2.03 -3.35
CA THR A 36 18.70 -1.95 -4.82
C THR A 36 19.13 -0.60 -5.40
N HIS A 37 19.30 0.42 -4.57
CA HIS A 37 19.59 1.79 -4.98
C HIS A 37 20.79 2.38 -4.20
N PRO A 38 22.01 1.84 -4.38
CA PRO A 38 23.19 2.22 -3.58
C PRO A 38 23.62 3.68 -3.76
N ASN A 39 23.27 4.31 -4.88
CA ASN A 39 23.59 5.71 -5.17
C ASN A 39 22.65 6.70 -4.45
N TRP A 40 21.68 6.20 -3.68
CA TRP A 40 20.76 7.03 -2.94
C TRP A 40 21.27 7.27 -1.52
N ILE A 41 21.11 8.50 -1.05
CA ILE A 41 21.48 8.89 0.32
C ILE A 41 20.30 9.49 1.05
N GLN A 42 20.28 9.27 2.36
CA GLN A 42 19.30 9.87 3.24
C GLN A 42 19.69 11.32 3.53
N LEU A 43 18.72 12.24 3.44
CA LEU A 43 18.85 13.60 3.96
C LEU A 43 18.15 13.72 5.31
N GLU A 44 18.83 14.32 6.28
CA GLU A 44 18.27 14.55 7.61
C GLU A 44 17.33 15.75 7.65
N LYS A 45 17.63 16.77 6.84
CA LYS A 45 16.90 18.05 6.83
C LYS A 45 16.07 18.19 5.56
N PHE A 46 14.75 18.22 5.73
CA PHE A 46 13.78 18.53 4.71
C PHE A 46 12.52 19.07 5.38
N GLN A 47 11.65 19.72 4.60
CA GLN A 47 10.42 20.28 5.10
C GLN A 47 9.26 19.85 4.22
N ILE A 48 8.26 19.20 4.82
CA ILE A 48 6.97 18.94 4.17
C ILE A 48 6.18 20.25 4.23
N LEU A 49 5.76 20.76 3.06
CA LEU A 49 5.02 22.02 2.94
C LEU A 49 3.52 21.79 3.03
N ASN A 50 3.02 20.80 2.31
CA ASN A 50 1.62 20.43 2.30
C ASN A 50 1.46 18.94 2.02
N TYR A 51 0.26 18.43 2.31
CA TYR A 51 -0.16 17.10 1.91
C TYR A 51 -1.63 17.09 1.50
N GLU A 52 -1.97 16.15 0.63
CA GLU A 52 -3.34 15.89 0.18
C GLU A 52 -3.57 14.37 0.12
N ILE A 53 -4.80 13.94 0.35
CA ILE A 53 -5.17 12.52 0.22
C ILE A 53 -6.16 12.36 -0.92
N LYS A 54 -5.71 11.74 -2.01
CA LYS A 54 -6.52 11.50 -3.23
C LYS A 54 -6.91 10.04 -3.32
N CYS A 55 -8.21 9.76 -3.39
CA CYS A 55 -8.67 8.43 -3.70
C CYS A 55 -8.52 8.13 -5.18
N SER A 56 -8.25 6.87 -5.50
CA SER A 56 -8.23 6.39 -6.86
C SER A 56 -8.51 4.89 -6.93
N SER A 57 -8.79 4.42 -8.14
CA SER A 57 -8.72 3.00 -8.48
C SER A 57 -7.34 2.70 -9.07
N PRO A 58 -6.71 1.56 -8.71
CA PRO A 58 -5.45 1.13 -9.30
C PRO A 58 -5.52 1.14 -10.83
N TRP A 59 -6.58 0.60 -11.44
CA TRP A 59 -6.68 0.38 -12.89
C TRP A 59 -7.73 1.26 -13.59
N GLY A 60 -8.10 2.39 -12.99
CA GLY A 60 -9.06 3.35 -13.55
C GLY A 60 -10.49 2.82 -13.72
N ARG A 61 -10.79 1.62 -13.22
CA ARG A 61 -12.10 0.96 -13.31
C ARG A 61 -12.65 0.63 -11.92
N GLY A 62 -13.97 0.70 -11.77
CA GLY A 62 -14.67 0.44 -10.51
C GLY A 62 -14.53 1.57 -9.49
N GLY A 63 -15.01 1.33 -8.27
CA GLY A 63 -14.90 2.28 -7.17
C GLY A 63 -13.47 2.43 -6.64
N ASP A 64 -13.25 3.42 -5.79
CA ASP A 64 -11.94 3.68 -5.17
C ASP A 64 -11.45 2.46 -4.37
N LYS A 65 -10.22 2.03 -4.68
CA LYS A 65 -9.55 0.92 -3.97
C LYS A 65 -8.28 1.36 -3.26
N MET A 66 -7.89 2.63 -3.37
CA MET A 66 -6.75 3.17 -2.64
C MET A 66 -6.88 4.66 -2.37
N ALA A 67 -6.25 5.12 -1.28
CA ALA A 67 -5.99 6.52 -0.98
C ALA A 67 -4.49 6.77 -1.10
N ASN A 68 -4.12 7.63 -2.03
CA ASN A 68 -2.76 8.11 -2.20
C ASN A 68 -2.55 9.31 -1.27
N LEU A 69 -1.55 9.21 -0.40
CA LEU A 69 -1.02 10.38 0.27
C LEU A 69 -0.03 11.05 -0.66
N VAL A 70 -0.35 12.27 -1.07
CA VAL A 70 0.45 13.12 -1.92
C VAL A 70 1.05 14.22 -1.06
N VAL A 71 2.32 14.51 -1.23
CA VAL A 71 3.05 15.51 -0.43
C VAL A 71 3.88 16.40 -1.33
N SER A 72 3.92 17.68 -1.00
CA SER A 72 4.94 18.59 -1.53
C SER A 72 5.93 18.93 -0.44
N TYR A 73 7.21 18.95 -0.79
CA TYR A 73 8.30 19.13 0.15
C TYR A 73 9.48 19.82 -0.51
N GLN A 74 10.31 20.42 0.33
CA GLN A 74 11.55 21.05 -0.07
C GLN A 74 12.72 20.50 0.73
N TYR A 75 13.90 20.51 0.12
CA TYR A 75 15.15 20.11 0.75
C TYR A 75 16.32 20.82 0.12
N ASN A 76 17.43 20.87 0.85
CA ASN A 76 18.68 21.44 0.37
C ASN A 76 19.71 20.33 0.21
N TYR A 77 20.47 20.39 -0.87
CA TYR A 77 21.60 19.49 -1.10
C TYR A 77 22.74 20.24 -1.79
N GLY A 78 23.91 20.25 -1.16
CA GLY A 78 24.97 21.21 -1.50
C GLY A 78 24.47 22.65 -1.32
N ASN A 79 24.75 23.52 -2.30
CA ASN A 79 24.32 24.92 -2.29
C ASN A 79 23.01 25.17 -3.08
N LYS A 80 22.22 24.11 -3.33
CA LYS A 80 20.97 24.20 -4.11
C LYS A 80 19.77 23.76 -3.27
N SER A 81 18.66 24.45 -3.47
CA SER A 81 17.35 24.07 -2.94
C SER A 81 16.54 23.37 -4.02
N TYR A 82 15.80 22.34 -3.62
CA TYR A 82 14.97 21.53 -4.50
C TYR A 82 13.55 21.51 -3.95
N PHE A 83 12.59 21.65 -4.86
CA PHE A 83 11.18 21.57 -4.56
C PHE A 83 10.55 20.40 -5.31
N GLN A 84 9.73 19.64 -4.60
CA GLN A 84 8.98 18.52 -5.14
C GLN A 84 7.51 18.79 -4.91
N GLN A 85 6.76 18.80 -6.00
CA GLN A 85 5.33 19.03 -5.96
C GLN A 85 4.58 17.72 -6.15
N ASP A 86 3.51 17.55 -5.38
CA ASP A 86 2.52 16.50 -5.53
C ASP A 86 3.07 15.08 -5.70
N GLN A 87 4.11 14.75 -4.93
CA GLN A 87 4.73 13.43 -4.97
C GLN A 87 3.92 12.42 -4.15
N VAL A 88 3.62 11.26 -4.75
CA VAL A 88 2.96 10.17 -4.02
C VAL A 88 3.93 9.59 -3.00
N PHE A 89 3.66 9.81 -1.72
CA PHE A 89 4.47 9.31 -0.62
C PHE A 89 4.16 7.83 -0.34
N TYR A 90 2.91 7.51 0.00
CA TYR A 90 2.45 6.14 0.17
C TYR A 90 0.98 5.99 -0.16
N ARG A 91 0.53 4.74 -0.25
CA ARG A 91 -0.84 4.36 -0.58
C ARG A 91 -1.40 3.48 0.52
N ILE A 92 -2.65 3.74 0.90
CA ILE A 92 -3.45 2.84 1.73
C ILE A 92 -4.48 2.20 0.82
N TYR A 93 -4.49 0.88 0.77
CA TYR A 93 -5.38 0.10 -0.05
C TYR A 93 -6.62 -0.34 0.74
N LYS A 94 -7.73 -0.44 0.02
CA LYS A 94 -9.01 -0.95 0.50
C LYS A 94 -8.87 -2.41 0.91
N THR A 95 -9.39 -2.75 2.08
CA THR A 95 -9.32 -4.12 2.63
C THR A 95 -10.69 -4.77 2.76
N TYR A 96 -11.73 -3.99 3.05
CA TYR A 96 -13.08 -4.53 3.25
C TYR A 96 -13.98 -4.13 2.10
N ILE A 97 -14.86 -5.04 1.66
CA ILE A 97 -15.70 -4.82 0.48
C ILE A 97 -16.62 -3.59 0.59
N PHE A 98 -17.12 -3.30 1.79
CA PHE A 98 -18.00 -2.15 2.06
C PHE A 98 -17.24 -0.88 2.49
N GLU A 99 -15.91 -0.90 2.47
CA GLU A 99 -15.11 0.26 2.82
C GLU A 99 -15.25 1.35 1.74
N ARG A 100 -15.59 2.56 2.16
CA ARG A 100 -15.65 3.76 1.31
C ARG A 100 -14.32 4.52 1.36
N CYS A 101 -14.10 5.35 0.34
CA CYS A 101 -12.94 6.23 0.23
C CYS A 101 -12.64 7.01 1.52
N ASP A 102 -13.65 7.66 2.10
CA ASP A 102 -13.46 8.49 3.29
C ASP A 102 -12.95 7.69 4.51
N SER A 103 -13.38 6.43 4.64
CA SER A 103 -12.93 5.55 5.73
C SER A 103 -11.43 5.28 5.67
N PHE A 104 -10.91 4.92 4.50
CA PHE A 104 -9.48 4.62 4.37
C PHE A 104 -8.62 5.87 4.13
N LYS A 105 -9.21 7.00 3.72
CA LYS A 105 -8.58 8.34 3.83
C LYS A 105 -8.27 8.68 5.27
N GLU A 106 -9.21 8.47 6.18
CA GLU A 106 -9.00 8.74 7.61
C GLU A 106 -7.89 7.84 8.19
N LYS A 107 -7.83 6.57 7.78
CA LYS A 107 -6.70 5.68 8.14
C LYS A 107 -5.36 6.16 7.59
N ASN A 108 -5.35 6.67 6.36
CA ASN A 108 -4.16 7.27 5.77
C ASN A 108 -3.71 8.52 6.57
N LYS A 109 -4.64 9.43 6.89
CA LYS A 109 -4.38 10.60 7.73
C LYS A 109 -3.81 10.23 9.10
N GLN A 110 -4.40 9.23 9.77
CA GLN A 110 -3.92 8.72 11.06
C GLN A 110 -2.48 8.21 10.97
N LEU A 111 -2.16 7.44 9.93
CA LEU A 111 -0.81 6.96 9.69
C LEU A 111 0.18 8.11 9.43
N PHE A 112 -0.22 9.12 8.65
CA PHE A 112 0.62 10.28 8.37
C PHE A 112 0.92 11.09 9.62
N ASN A 113 -0.12 11.42 10.40
CA ASN A 113 0.03 12.17 11.64
C ASN A 113 0.93 11.44 12.64
N LYS A 114 0.79 10.11 12.75
CA LYS A 114 1.68 9.29 13.55
C LYS A 114 3.11 9.34 13.02
N ALA A 115 3.30 9.22 11.70
CA ALA A 115 4.63 9.24 11.10
C ALA A 115 5.35 10.59 11.30
N VAL A 116 4.62 11.71 11.22
CA VAL A 116 5.12 13.05 11.53
C VAL A 116 5.50 13.17 13.00
N LYS A 117 4.59 12.78 13.91
CA LYS A 117 4.81 12.82 15.37
C LYS A 117 6.03 12.00 15.80
N ASP A 118 6.15 10.79 15.25
CA ASP A 118 7.20 9.84 15.60
C ASP A 118 8.50 10.06 14.78
N GLN A 119 8.54 11.09 13.92
CA GLN A 119 9.69 11.41 13.05
C GLN A 119 10.19 10.21 12.22
N THR A 120 9.27 9.38 11.74
CA THR A 120 9.56 8.17 10.97
C THR A 120 9.50 8.40 9.45
N ILE A 121 9.45 9.64 9.00
CA ILE A 121 9.54 10.00 7.59
C ILE A 121 11.00 10.27 7.25
N LYS A 122 11.54 9.58 6.25
CA LYS A 122 12.92 9.73 5.78
C LYS A 122 12.93 10.15 4.32
N LEU A 123 13.73 11.16 3.98
CA LEU A 123 13.95 11.58 2.61
C LEU A 123 15.21 10.94 2.06
N PHE A 124 15.10 10.37 0.86
CA PHE A 124 16.24 9.88 0.10
C PHE A 124 16.36 10.64 -1.22
N ILE A 125 17.58 10.94 -1.63
CA ILE A 125 17.90 11.58 -2.91
C ILE A 125 18.89 10.74 -3.70
N ASN A 126 18.84 10.80 -5.01
CA ASN A 126 19.86 10.19 -5.86
C ASN A 126 21.09 11.12 -5.95
N LYS A 127 22.28 10.64 -5.56
CA LYS A 127 23.52 11.43 -5.63
C LYS A 127 23.82 11.93 -7.05
N ASN A 128 23.53 11.12 -8.06
CA ASN A 128 23.84 11.43 -9.46
C ASN A 128 22.80 12.38 -10.08
N SER A 129 21.60 12.46 -9.49
CA SER A 129 20.54 13.36 -9.93
C SER A 129 19.77 13.86 -8.70
N PRO A 130 20.28 14.89 -8.00
CA PRO A 130 19.71 15.36 -6.74
C PRO A 130 18.30 15.94 -6.86
N SER A 131 17.81 16.22 -8.07
CA SER A 131 16.41 16.56 -8.33
C SER A 131 15.48 15.36 -8.23
N THR A 132 16.01 14.14 -8.23
CA THR A 132 15.25 12.91 -8.03
C THR A 132 15.29 12.52 -6.56
N SER A 133 14.12 12.51 -5.93
CA SER A 133 14.00 12.25 -4.50
C SER A 133 12.75 11.44 -4.17
N LYS A 134 12.75 10.81 -2.98
CA LYS A 134 11.69 9.93 -2.55
C LYS A 134 11.60 9.86 -1.04
N LEU A 135 10.39 9.98 -0.53
CA LEU A 135 10.09 9.83 0.90
C LEU A 135 9.77 8.37 1.21
N PHE A 136 10.21 7.93 2.39
CA PHE A 136 9.92 6.60 2.93
C PHE A 136 9.44 6.68 4.37
N LEU A 137 8.54 5.77 4.72
CA LEU A 137 8.21 5.46 6.10
C LEU A 137 9.27 4.50 6.66
N SER A 138 9.80 4.81 7.85
CA SER A 138 10.79 4.00 8.57
C SER A 138 10.23 3.36 9.84
N ASN A 139 8.90 3.29 9.99
CA ASN A 139 8.27 2.59 11.09
C ASN A 139 8.40 1.06 10.91
N LYS A 140 8.54 0.34 12.03
CA LYS A 140 8.67 -1.13 12.06
C LYS A 140 7.32 -1.85 12.09
N GLU A 141 6.23 -1.11 12.29
CA GLU A 141 4.89 -1.67 12.44
C GLU A 141 4.41 -2.29 11.14
N PHE A 142 3.89 -3.50 11.25
CA PHE A 142 3.22 -4.18 10.15
C PHE A 142 1.90 -3.46 9.84
N ASN A 143 1.72 -3.09 8.58
CA ASN A 143 0.47 -2.55 8.08
C ASN A 143 0.16 -3.15 6.72
N TYR A 144 -0.67 -4.20 6.71
CA TYR A 144 -1.10 -4.89 5.49
C TYR A 144 -1.74 -3.97 4.47
N ARG A 145 -2.35 -2.85 4.89
CA ARG A 145 -2.99 -1.88 3.99
C ARG A 145 -2.00 -1.10 3.14
N LEU A 146 -0.71 -1.15 3.45
CA LEU A 146 0.34 -0.58 2.59
C LEU A 146 0.69 -1.50 1.42
N SER A 147 0.31 -2.78 1.50
CA SER A 147 0.47 -3.72 0.41
C SER A 147 -0.71 -3.65 -0.54
N TRP A 148 -0.42 -3.62 -1.84
CA TRP A 148 -1.43 -3.69 -2.89
C TRP A 148 -2.21 -5.02 -2.84
N LEU A 149 -1.60 -6.06 -2.29
CA LEU A 149 -2.23 -7.37 -2.08
C LEU A 149 -3.40 -7.31 -1.10
N SER A 150 -3.52 -6.27 -0.28
CA SER A 150 -4.68 -6.12 0.61
C SER A 150 -6.00 -5.93 -0.13
N ILE A 151 -5.96 -5.48 -1.39
CA ILE A 151 -7.15 -5.44 -2.26
C ILE A 151 -7.76 -6.85 -2.39
N PHE A 152 -6.95 -7.90 -2.47
CA PHE A 152 -7.45 -9.27 -2.59
C PHE A 152 -8.27 -9.71 -1.38
N PHE A 153 -8.01 -9.19 -0.18
CA PHE A 153 -8.87 -9.47 0.97
C PHE A 153 -10.31 -8.95 0.74
N SER A 154 -10.45 -7.79 0.11
CA SER A 154 -11.75 -7.23 -0.26
C SER A 154 -12.46 -8.07 -1.32
N GLU A 155 -11.72 -8.56 -2.33
CA GLU A 155 -12.30 -9.36 -3.40
C GLU A 155 -12.71 -10.76 -2.90
N ILE A 156 -11.89 -11.39 -2.05
CA ILE A 156 -12.21 -12.69 -1.43
C ILE A 156 -13.50 -12.59 -0.59
N GLN A 157 -13.69 -11.49 0.16
CA GLN A 157 -14.95 -11.25 0.88
C GLN A 157 -16.15 -11.25 -0.05
N GLY A 158 -16.04 -10.63 -1.24
CA GLY A 158 -17.11 -10.62 -2.24
C GLY A 158 -17.44 -12.01 -2.78
N ILE A 159 -16.42 -12.83 -3.06
CA ILE A 159 -16.59 -14.22 -3.48
C ILE A 159 -17.30 -15.03 -2.39
N LEU A 160 -16.84 -14.91 -1.13
CA LEU A 160 -17.44 -15.62 0.00
C LEU A 160 -18.89 -15.22 0.23
N LEU A 161 -19.22 -13.93 0.16
CA LEU A 161 -20.61 -13.44 0.28
C LEU A 161 -21.49 -13.98 -0.84
N THR A 162 -20.98 -14.04 -2.07
CA THR A 162 -21.71 -14.59 -3.21
C THR A 162 -21.98 -16.08 -3.01
N LEU A 163 -20.99 -16.85 -2.58
CA LEU A 163 -21.16 -18.28 -2.28
C LEU A 163 -22.18 -18.50 -1.17
N LEU A 164 -22.12 -17.71 -0.10
CA LEU A 164 -23.10 -17.76 0.99
C LEU A 164 -24.53 -17.47 0.50
N ALA A 165 -24.69 -16.47 -0.37
CA ALA A 165 -26.00 -16.15 -0.96
C ALA A 165 -26.53 -17.32 -1.81
N ILE A 166 -25.69 -17.93 -2.66
CA ILE A 166 -26.08 -19.09 -3.48
C ILE A 166 -26.49 -20.27 -2.60
N VAL A 167 -25.69 -20.63 -1.61
CA VAL A 167 -25.99 -21.74 -0.69
C VAL A 167 -27.28 -21.48 0.08
N SER A 168 -27.50 -20.25 0.53
CA SER A 168 -28.72 -19.86 1.26
C SER A 168 -29.96 -19.96 0.37
N LEU A 169 -29.91 -19.41 -0.84
CA LEU A 169 -31.00 -19.48 -1.82
C LEU A 169 -31.32 -20.92 -2.22
N TYR A 170 -30.30 -21.73 -2.48
CA TYR A 170 -30.47 -23.15 -2.78
C TYR A 170 -31.12 -23.91 -1.62
N SER A 171 -30.69 -23.64 -0.39
CA SER A 171 -31.25 -24.26 0.81
C SER A 171 -32.73 -23.88 0.99
N ILE A 172 -33.08 -22.61 0.79
CA ILE A 172 -34.46 -22.12 0.83
C ILE A 172 -35.29 -22.80 -0.26
N TYR A 173 -34.80 -22.85 -1.50
CA TYR A 173 -35.47 -23.53 -2.60
C TYR A 173 -35.75 -25.00 -2.28
N MET A 174 -34.76 -25.73 -1.76
CA MET A 174 -34.92 -27.13 -1.37
C MET A 174 -35.92 -27.32 -0.23
N LEU A 175 -36.03 -26.37 0.72
CA LEU A 175 -37.04 -26.42 1.78
C LEU A 175 -38.46 -26.22 1.25
N PHE A 176 -38.64 -25.31 0.29
CA PHE A 176 -39.95 -25.06 -0.31
C PHE A 176 -40.37 -26.14 -1.31
N ASN A 177 -39.43 -26.71 -2.06
CA ASN A 177 -39.71 -27.76 -3.06
C ASN A 177 -39.88 -29.16 -2.45
N ARG A 178 -39.63 -29.32 -1.14
CA ARG A 178 -39.83 -30.56 -0.38
C ARG A 178 -41.13 -30.56 0.43
N ARG A 179 -41.88 -29.46 0.41
CA ARG A 179 -43.29 -29.37 0.81
C ARG A 179 -44.18 -29.56 -0.41
#